data_AF-A0A212D053-F1
#
_entry.id   AF-A0A212D053-F1
#
_cell.length_a   1.000
_cell.length_b   1.000
_cell.length_c   1.000
_cell.angle_alpha   90.00
_cell.angle_beta   90.00
_cell.angle_gamma   90.00
#
_symmetry.space_group_name_H-M   'P 1'
#
loop_
_entity.id
_entity.type
_entity.pdbx_description
1 polymer ?
#
loop_
_entity_poly.entity_id
_entity_poly.type
_entity_poly.pdbx_seq_one_letter_code
_entity_poly.pdbx_strand_id
1 'polypeptide(L)'
;MPRTLSASDMVTPGSLGPPPSEPTDGEQAGQPLLDGALSSASLDTLIEHLVPTADYYPEKAYIFTFLLSSRLFIEPQELLARVCHLCIEQQQLDKPVLDKAQVRKFGPKLLQLLAEWTETFPRDFQEESTIGHLKDVVGRIAPCDENQALAELAGKSGL
;
A
#
# COMPACT_ATOMS: atom_id res chain seq x y z
N MET A 1 2.16 62.67 8.79
CA MET A 1 0.91 63.09 8.11
C MET A 1 1.04 64.58 7.85
N PRO A 2 0.86 65.12 6.61
CA PRO A 2 -0.33 64.97 5.72
C PRO A 2 0.00 64.58 4.24
N ARG A 3 -0.85 63.78 3.54
CA ARG A 3 -1.89 64.09 2.49
C ARG A 3 -1.32 64.52 1.11
N THR A 4 -1.77 64.12 -0.10
CA THR A 4 -2.84 63.26 -0.68
C THR A 4 -2.65 63.14 -2.22
N LEU A 5 -2.98 61.97 -2.80
CA LEU A 5 -3.56 61.58 -4.13
C LEU A 5 -3.43 62.45 -5.42
N SER A 6 -3.15 61.80 -6.57
CA SER A 6 -3.88 61.88 -7.87
C SER A 6 -3.17 61.02 -8.95
N ALA A 7 -3.68 59.84 -9.36
CA ALA A 7 -4.58 59.54 -10.50
C ALA A 7 -3.95 59.70 -11.90
N SER A 8 -3.91 58.61 -12.67
CA SER A 8 -4.28 58.61 -14.10
C SER A 8 -4.36 57.19 -14.67
N ASP A 9 -5.59 56.77 -14.97
CA ASP A 9 -5.94 55.65 -15.81
C ASP A 9 -5.48 55.85 -17.27
N MET A 10 -5.03 54.79 -17.93
CA MET A 10 -5.21 54.65 -19.37
C MET A 10 -5.84 53.29 -19.66
N VAL A 11 -7.16 53.33 -19.90
CA VAL A 11 -7.86 52.33 -20.71
C VAL A 11 -7.80 52.80 -22.16
N THR A 12 -7.60 51.89 -23.11
CA THR A 12 -7.77 52.16 -24.55
C THR A 12 -8.59 51.02 -25.16
N PRO A 13 -9.59 51.32 -26.02
CA PRO A 13 -10.72 50.43 -26.32
C PRO A 13 -10.44 49.49 -27.50
N GLY A 14 -11.25 48.43 -27.58
CA GLY A 14 -11.10 47.34 -28.55
C GLY A 14 -11.65 47.59 -29.97
N SER A 15 -11.46 46.58 -30.83
CA SER A 15 -12.13 46.43 -32.12
C SER A 15 -12.38 44.94 -32.44
N LEU A 16 -13.64 44.53 -32.29
CA LEU A 16 -14.50 43.67 -33.15
C LEU A 16 -13.88 42.57 -34.07
N GLY A 17 -14.26 41.29 -33.83
CA GLY A 17 -14.82 40.37 -34.86
C GLY A 17 -14.01 39.18 -35.46
N PRO A 18 -14.48 37.90 -35.40
CA PRO A 18 -13.84 36.64 -35.91
C PRO A 18 -14.54 36.07 -37.20
N PRO A 19 -14.28 34.85 -37.82
CA PRO A 19 -14.04 33.48 -37.27
C PRO A 19 -13.07 32.55 -38.11
N PRO A 20 -13.19 31.20 -38.15
CA PRO A 20 -12.48 30.20 -37.35
C PRO A 20 -11.58 29.23 -38.18
N SER A 21 -10.71 28.45 -37.54
CA SER A 21 -10.19 27.18 -38.09
C SER A 21 -9.83 26.25 -36.93
N GLU A 22 -10.62 25.19 -36.75
CA GLU A 22 -10.32 24.06 -35.85
C GLU A 22 -9.28 23.09 -36.46
N PRO A 23 -9.04 21.90 -35.90
CA PRO A 23 -7.89 21.56 -35.07
C PRO A 23 -6.95 20.61 -35.83
N THR A 24 -5.72 20.43 -35.37
CA THR A 24 -4.94 19.25 -35.78
C THR A 24 -4.21 18.72 -34.57
N ASP A 25 -4.75 17.60 -34.09
CA ASP A 25 -4.10 16.61 -33.25
C ASP A 25 -2.66 16.40 -33.69
N GLY A 26 -1.76 16.59 -32.74
CA GLY A 26 -0.34 16.37 -32.88
C GLY A 26 0.18 16.01 -31.50
N GLU A 27 -0.18 14.81 -31.08
CA GLU A 27 0.20 14.11 -29.86
C GLU A 27 1.73 14.16 -29.72
N GLN A 28 2.22 15.19 -29.02
CA GLN A 28 3.62 15.27 -28.59
C GLN A 28 3.75 14.38 -27.34
N ALA A 29 3.68 13.07 -27.56
CA ALA A 29 4.01 12.06 -26.57
C ALA A 29 5.51 12.10 -26.30
N GLY A 30 5.91 13.04 -25.45
CA GLY A 30 7.26 13.12 -24.97
C GLY A 30 7.24 13.76 -23.61
N GLN A 31 7.01 12.97 -22.56
CA GLN A 31 7.68 13.11 -21.26
C GLN A 31 7.67 11.76 -20.51
N PRO A 32 8.80 11.04 -20.43
CA PRO A 32 9.10 10.19 -19.29
C PRO A 32 9.57 11.12 -18.17
N LEU A 33 8.66 11.57 -17.32
CA LEU A 33 9.01 12.43 -16.20
C LEU A 33 8.40 11.88 -14.92
N LEU A 34 9.18 11.01 -14.29
CA LEU A 34 9.14 10.90 -12.83
C LEU A 34 9.65 12.23 -12.26
N ASP A 35 8.77 13.24 -12.18
CA ASP A 35 9.08 14.52 -11.54
C ASP A 35 8.82 14.42 -10.04
N GLY A 36 9.88 14.24 -9.26
CA GLY A 36 10.27 15.31 -8.34
C GLY A 36 9.29 15.80 -7.26
N ALA A 37 8.42 14.97 -6.71
CA ALA A 37 7.89 15.18 -5.35
C ALA A 37 7.37 13.86 -4.79
N LEU A 38 7.86 13.44 -3.63
CA LEU A 38 7.15 12.43 -2.84
C LEU A 38 5.75 12.98 -2.57
N SER A 39 4.78 12.39 -3.28
CA SER A 39 3.37 12.60 -3.08
C SER A 39 3.08 12.40 -1.60
N SER A 40 2.59 13.43 -0.93
CA SER A 40 2.11 13.31 0.44
C SER A 40 1.00 12.25 0.47
N ALA A 41 1.21 11.17 1.20
CA ALA A 41 0.22 10.12 1.42
C ALA A 41 -0.20 10.13 2.89
N SER A 42 -1.43 9.71 3.17
CA SER A 42 -1.84 9.46 4.54
C SER A 42 -1.05 8.30 5.13
N LEU A 43 -0.95 8.24 6.46
CA LEU A 43 -0.36 7.09 7.14
C LEU A 43 -1.06 5.80 6.72
N ASP A 44 -2.39 5.80 6.62
CA ASP A 44 -3.16 4.61 6.23
C ASP A 44 -2.78 4.12 4.84
N THR A 45 -2.64 5.01 3.86
CA THR A 45 -2.17 4.63 2.52
C THR A 45 -0.74 4.07 2.56
N LEU A 46 0.15 4.61 3.39
CA LEU A 46 1.49 4.05 3.54
C LEU A 46 1.46 2.65 4.19
N ILE A 47 0.58 2.44 5.18
CA ILE A 47 0.40 1.11 5.79
C ILE A 47 -0.16 0.13 4.74
N GLU A 48 -1.13 0.53 3.92
CA GLU A 48 -1.66 -0.31 2.83
C GLU A 48 -0.56 -0.76 1.87
N HIS A 49 0.37 0.12 1.50
CA HIS A 49 1.51 -0.23 0.65
C HIS A 49 2.55 -1.12 1.33
N LEU A 50 2.58 -1.17 2.67
CA LEU A 50 3.43 -2.12 3.40
C LEU A 50 2.86 -3.55 3.34
N VAL A 51 1.55 -3.72 3.24
CA VAL A 51 0.91 -5.04 3.32
C VAL A 51 1.06 -5.80 2.00
N PRO A 52 1.66 -7.01 1.99
CA PRO A 52 1.77 -7.80 0.77
C PRO A 52 0.41 -8.33 0.34
N THR A 53 0.28 -8.62 -0.95
CA THR A 53 -0.90 -9.31 -1.50
C THR A 53 -0.48 -10.56 -2.26
N ALA A 54 -1.43 -11.34 -2.79
CA ALA A 54 -1.11 -12.51 -3.60
C ALA A 54 -0.17 -12.19 -4.77
N ASP A 55 -0.28 -11.01 -5.37
CA ASP A 55 0.47 -10.63 -6.58
C ASP A 55 1.46 -9.46 -6.36
N TYR A 56 1.50 -8.87 -5.17
CA TYR A 56 2.41 -7.77 -4.80
C TYR A 56 3.32 -8.14 -3.62
N TYR A 57 4.53 -7.59 -3.59
CA TYR A 57 5.39 -7.54 -2.41
C TYR A 57 6.13 -6.19 -2.40
N PRO A 58 6.15 -5.46 -1.27
CA PRO A 58 6.82 -4.16 -1.22
C PRO A 58 8.33 -4.26 -1.41
N GLU A 59 8.92 -3.21 -1.99
CA GLU A 59 10.37 -3.15 -2.15
C GLU A 59 11.07 -3.10 -0.79
N LYS A 60 12.20 -3.80 -0.66
CA LYS A 60 12.96 -3.87 0.60
C LYS A 60 13.35 -2.48 1.15
N ALA A 61 13.71 -1.56 0.25
CA ALA A 61 14.04 -0.19 0.64
C ALA A 61 12.83 0.55 1.24
N TYR A 62 11.63 0.32 0.70
CA TYR A 62 10.38 0.86 1.24
C TYR A 62 10.07 0.26 2.61
N ILE A 63 10.12 -1.07 2.74
CA ILE A 63 9.89 -1.77 4.02
C ILE A 63 10.80 -1.18 5.10
N PHE A 64 12.11 -1.15 4.85
CA PHE A 64 13.08 -0.63 5.82
C PHE A 64 12.79 0.83 6.18
N THR A 65 12.65 1.70 5.17
CA THR A 65 12.47 3.14 5.38
C THR A 65 11.16 3.44 6.09
N PHE A 66 10.08 2.78 5.71
CA PHE A 66 8.76 2.95 6.32
C PHE A 66 8.77 2.46 7.77
N LEU A 67 9.26 1.25 8.05
CA LEU A 67 9.32 0.71 9.42
C LEU A 67 10.21 1.55 10.35
N LEU A 68 11.30 2.11 9.83
CA LEU A 68 12.15 3.02 10.59
C LEU A 68 11.42 4.33 10.91
N SER A 69 10.75 4.91 9.91
CA SER A 69 10.18 6.27 10.00
C SER A 69 8.77 6.31 10.60
N SER A 70 8.01 5.23 10.51
CA SER A 70 6.63 5.12 11.01
C SER A 70 6.53 5.37 12.51
N ARG A 71 7.61 5.08 13.27
CA ARG A 71 7.71 5.32 14.72
C ARG A 71 7.47 6.78 15.13
N LEU A 72 7.60 7.72 14.20
CA LEU A 72 7.30 9.13 14.43
C LEU A 72 5.78 9.40 14.46
N PHE A 73 4.97 8.47 13.96
CA PHE A 73 3.54 8.65 13.73
C PHE A 73 2.67 7.58 14.41
N ILE A 74 3.20 6.38 14.64
CA ILE A 74 2.47 5.22 15.16
C ILE A 74 3.40 4.32 15.97
N GLU A 75 2.89 3.79 17.09
CA GLU A 75 3.63 2.81 17.88
C GLU A 75 3.76 1.48 17.11
N PRO A 76 4.90 0.77 17.20
CA PRO A 76 5.12 -0.45 16.41
C PRO A 76 4.05 -1.54 16.61
N GLN A 77 3.52 -1.65 17.83
CA GLN A 77 2.50 -2.63 18.18
C GLN A 77 1.16 -2.31 17.50
N GLU A 78 0.77 -1.04 17.53
CA GLU A 78 -0.41 -0.52 16.83
C GLU A 78 -0.24 -0.64 15.31
N LEU A 79 0.96 -0.39 14.78
CA LEU A 79 1.25 -0.62 13.37
C LEU A 79 1.07 -2.10 12.98
N LEU A 80 1.58 -3.02 13.81
CA LEU A 80 1.42 -4.44 13.55
C LEU A 80 -0.04 -4.87 13.59
N ALA A 81 -0.82 -4.34 14.55
CA ALA A 81 -2.26 -4.60 14.62
C ALA A 81 -2.98 -4.16 13.33
N ARG A 82 -2.66 -2.98 12.80
CA ARG A 82 -3.20 -2.48 11.53
C ARG A 82 -2.78 -3.32 10.32
N VAL A 83 -1.50 -3.72 10.26
CA VAL A 83 -1.01 -4.64 9.22
C VAL A 83 -1.79 -5.95 9.26
N CYS A 84 -1.99 -6.53 10.45
CA CYS A 84 -2.75 -7.77 10.62
C CYS A 84 -4.22 -7.62 10.18
N HIS A 85 -4.88 -6.52 10.57
CA HIS A 85 -6.24 -6.22 10.16
C HIS A 85 -6.34 -6.10 8.64
N LEU A 86 -5.47 -5.32 8.00
CA LEU A 86 -5.45 -5.15 6.55
C LEU A 86 -5.19 -6.46 5.81
N CYS A 87 -4.38 -7.37 6.37
CA CYS A 87 -4.21 -8.71 5.81
C CYS A 87 -5.55 -9.45 5.72
N ILE A 88 -6.37 -9.37 6.77
CA ILE A 88 -7.67 -10.03 6.83
C ILE A 88 -8.64 -9.41 5.82
N GLU A 89 -8.71 -8.07 5.75
CA GLU A 89 -9.60 -7.35 4.84
C GLU A 89 -9.21 -7.53 3.38
N GLN A 90 -7.95 -7.24 3.03
CA GLN A 90 -7.48 -7.28 1.64
C GLN A 90 -7.48 -8.71 1.09
N GLN A 91 -7.15 -9.70 1.92
CA GLN A 91 -7.11 -11.10 1.52
C GLN A 91 -8.42 -11.85 1.81
N GLN A 92 -9.43 -11.16 2.34
CA GLN A 92 -10.76 -11.69 2.62
C GLN A 92 -10.73 -12.95 3.51
N LEU A 93 -9.84 -12.96 4.51
CA LEU A 93 -9.55 -14.15 5.33
C LEU A 93 -10.72 -14.53 6.27
N ASP A 94 -11.64 -13.61 6.53
CA ASP A 94 -12.84 -13.86 7.35
C ASP A 94 -14.02 -14.47 6.57
N LYS A 95 -13.87 -14.70 5.25
CA LYS A 95 -14.93 -15.33 4.47
C LYS A 95 -15.12 -16.79 4.87
N PRO A 96 -16.36 -17.30 4.92
CA PRO A 96 -16.64 -18.70 5.26
C PRO A 96 -16.05 -19.68 4.24
N VAL A 97 -15.84 -19.23 3.00
CA VAL A 97 -15.14 -19.98 1.95
C VAL A 97 -13.92 -19.16 1.52
N LEU A 98 -12.75 -19.67 1.86
CA LEU A 98 -11.47 -19.02 1.59
C LEU A 98 -10.92 -19.44 0.22
N ASP A 99 -10.40 -18.49 -0.55
CA ASP A 99 -9.64 -18.80 -1.76
C ASP A 99 -8.27 -19.37 -1.36
N LYS A 100 -8.18 -20.70 -1.39
CA LYS A 100 -6.97 -21.42 -1.00
C LYS A 100 -5.78 -21.11 -1.90
N ALA A 101 -5.99 -20.81 -3.18
CA ALA A 101 -4.91 -20.48 -4.09
C ALA A 101 -4.33 -19.10 -3.77
N GLN A 102 -5.19 -18.13 -3.48
CA GLN A 102 -4.79 -16.78 -3.05
C GLN A 102 -4.02 -16.84 -1.72
N VAL A 103 -4.55 -17.54 -0.73
CA VAL A 103 -3.93 -17.64 0.60
C VAL A 103 -2.56 -18.31 0.57
N ARG A 104 -2.37 -19.31 -0.30
CA ARG A 104 -1.06 -19.96 -0.48
C ARG A 104 -0.01 -19.04 -1.12
N LYS A 105 -0.42 -18.07 -1.94
CA LYS A 105 0.49 -17.05 -2.48
C LYS A 105 0.79 -15.96 -1.46
N PHE A 106 -0.22 -15.57 -0.69
CA PHE A 106 -0.11 -14.49 0.30
C PHE A 106 0.64 -14.90 1.56
N GLY A 107 0.37 -16.09 2.12
CA GLY A 107 0.93 -16.54 3.40
C GLY A 107 2.46 -16.45 3.48
N PRO A 108 3.22 -17.00 2.52
CA PRO A 108 4.68 -16.90 2.51
C PRO A 108 5.19 -15.44 2.48
N LYS A 109 4.48 -14.55 1.79
CA LYS A 109 4.84 -13.13 1.72
C LYS A 109 4.62 -12.41 3.04
N LEU A 110 3.52 -12.68 3.73
CA LEU A 110 3.30 -12.14 5.07
C LEU A 110 4.39 -12.62 6.04
N LEU A 111 4.70 -13.92 6.03
CA LEU A 111 5.77 -14.47 6.86
C LEU A 111 7.13 -13.86 6.53
N GLN A 112 7.40 -13.60 5.25
CA GLN A 112 8.61 -12.90 4.82
C GLN A 112 8.67 -11.47 5.36
N LEU A 113 7.60 -10.69 5.25
CA LEU A 113 7.54 -9.33 5.81
C LEU A 113 7.81 -9.34 7.32
N LEU A 114 7.17 -10.25 8.05
CA LEU A 114 7.34 -10.38 9.50
C LEU A 114 8.77 -10.79 9.88
N ALA A 115 9.39 -11.66 9.09
CA ALA A 115 10.78 -12.05 9.27
C ALA A 115 11.73 -10.86 9.05
N GLU A 116 11.56 -10.11 7.96
CA GLU A 116 12.36 -8.91 7.66
C GLU A 116 12.20 -7.84 8.75
N TRP A 117 10.98 -7.64 9.25
CA TRP A 117 10.71 -6.72 10.35
C TRP A 117 11.37 -7.20 11.65
N THR A 118 11.21 -8.47 12.03
CA THR A 118 11.80 -9.02 13.27
C THR A 118 13.32 -9.01 13.24
N GLU A 119 13.93 -9.26 12.08
CA GLU A 119 15.39 -9.21 11.91
C GLU A 119 15.92 -7.78 12.05
N THR A 120 15.22 -6.81 11.46
CA THR A 120 15.65 -5.39 11.48
C THR A 120 15.36 -4.73 12.82
N PHE A 121 14.20 -5.00 13.42
CA PHE A 121 13.69 -4.33 14.61
C PHE A 121 13.08 -5.33 15.62
N PRO A 122 13.88 -6.21 16.24
CA PRO A 122 13.38 -7.27 17.13
C PRO A 122 12.65 -6.75 18.37
N ARG A 123 12.91 -5.49 18.77
CA ARG A 123 12.25 -4.85 19.92
C ARG A 123 10.75 -4.61 19.71
N ASP A 124 10.29 -4.57 18.45
CA ASP A 124 8.88 -4.29 18.15
C ASP A 124 7.95 -5.47 18.50
N PHE A 125 8.52 -6.64 18.77
CA PHE A 125 7.78 -7.88 19.02
C PHE A 125 7.85 -8.35 20.48
N GLN A 126 8.26 -7.49 21.42
CA GLN A 126 8.44 -7.88 22.82
C GLN A 126 7.13 -7.98 23.62
N GLU A 127 6.06 -7.36 23.14
CA GLU A 127 4.78 -7.38 23.85
C GLU A 127 3.92 -8.60 23.51
N GLU A 128 3.20 -9.07 24.53
CA GLU A 128 2.29 -10.22 24.40
C GLU A 128 1.08 -9.90 23.50
N SER A 129 0.61 -8.64 23.51
CA SER A 129 -0.47 -8.14 22.66
C SER A 129 -0.17 -8.35 21.17
N THR A 130 1.08 -8.16 20.78
CA THR A 130 1.64 -8.38 19.43
C THR A 130 1.47 -9.83 18.97
N ILE A 131 1.67 -10.78 19.88
CA ILE A 131 1.57 -12.22 19.60
C ILE A 131 0.12 -12.62 19.29
N GLY A 132 -0.87 -11.98 19.94
CA GLY A 132 -2.29 -12.24 19.70
C GLY A 132 -2.72 -11.95 18.27
N HIS A 133 -2.34 -10.78 17.75
CA HIS A 133 -2.69 -10.34 16.38
C HIS A 133 -2.06 -11.25 15.32
N LEU A 134 -0.79 -11.61 15.52
CA LEU A 134 -0.09 -12.53 14.63
C LEU A 134 -0.70 -13.92 14.63
N LYS A 135 -1.04 -14.46 15.80
CA LYS A 135 -1.70 -15.76 15.93
C LYS A 135 -3.02 -15.82 15.17
N ASP A 136 -3.80 -14.75 15.23
CA ASP A 136 -5.10 -14.68 14.59
C ASP A 136 -4.99 -14.72 13.06
N VAL A 137 -4.07 -13.95 12.47
CA VAL A 137 -3.83 -13.99 11.01
C VAL A 137 -3.17 -15.30 10.59
N VAL A 138 -2.16 -15.77 11.32
CA VAL A 138 -1.46 -17.04 11.02
C VAL A 138 -2.42 -18.23 11.11
N GLY A 139 -3.33 -18.24 12.09
CA GLY A 139 -4.34 -19.27 12.26
C GLY A 139 -5.33 -19.35 11.10
N ARG A 140 -5.60 -18.24 10.41
CA ARG A 140 -6.46 -18.23 9.21
C ARG A 140 -5.74 -18.71 7.94
N ILE A 141 -4.42 -18.54 7.85
CA ILE A 141 -3.64 -18.98 6.68
C ILE A 141 -3.17 -20.45 6.79
N ALA A 142 -2.94 -20.98 8.00
CA ALA A 142 -2.44 -22.34 8.24
C ALA A 142 -3.31 -23.50 7.69
N PRO A 143 -4.67 -23.45 7.71
CA PRO A 143 -5.52 -24.54 7.23
C PRO A 143 -5.41 -24.84 5.72
N CYS A 144 -4.67 -24.02 4.98
CA CYS A 144 -4.47 -24.20 3.54
C CYS A 144 -3.51 -25.34 3.18
N ASP A 145 -2.73 -25.86 4.14
CA ASP A 145 -1.73 -26.91 3.91
C ASP A 145 -2.35 -28.33 3.95
N GLU A 146 -3.34 -28.56 4.81
CA GLU A 146 -3.79 -29.92 5.18
C GLU A 146 -4.52 -30.69 4.07
N ASN A 147 -5.15 -29.99 3.12
CA ASN A 147 -5.95 -30.64 2.07
C ASN A 147 -5.12 -31.19 0.89
N GLN A 148 -3.87 -30.78 0.74
CA GLN A 148 -2.99 -31.30 -0.31
C GLN A 148 -2.38 -32.64 0.10
N ALA A 149 -1.99 -32.81 1.38
CA ALA A 149 -1.47 -34.08 1.88
C ALA A 149 -2.48 -35.23 1.69
N LEU A 150 -3.77 -34.95 1.92
CA LEU A 150 -4.85 -35.92 1.69
C LEU A 150 -5.13 -36.15 0.19
N ALA A 151 -5.03 -35.12 -0.66
CA ALA A 151 -5.19 -35.24 -2.11
C ALA A 151 -4.01 -35.98 -2.78
N GLU A 152 -2.78 -35.76 -2.32
CA GLU A 152 -1.58 -36.46 -2.79
C GLU A 152 -1.53 -37.91 -2.29
N LEU A 153 -2.06 -38.20 -1.09
CA LEU A 153 -2.20 -39.57 -0.60
C LEU A 153 -3.29 -40.34 -1.38
N ALA A 154 -4.40 -39.67 -1.71
CA ALA A 154 -5.48 -40.24 -2.53
C ALA A 154 -5.11 -40.39 -4.02
N GLY A 155 -4.21 -39.56 -4.55
CA GLY A 155 -3.70 -39.69 -5.91
C GLY A 155 -2.64 -40.80 -6.09
N LYS A 156 -2.02 -41.26 -4.99
CA LYS A 156 -0.98 -42.30 -5.01
C LYS A 156 -1.51 -43.73 -4.83
N SER A 157 -2.78 -43.91 -4.48
CA SER A 157 -3.43 -45.22 -4.30
C SER A 157 -4.19 -45.71 -5.55
N GLY A 158 -4.12 -44.96 -6.66
CA GLY A 158 -4.86 -45.22 -7.89
C GLY A 158 -4.01 -45.71 -9.08
N LEU A 159 -2.87 -46.37 -8.86
CA LEU A 159 -2.11 -47.06 -9.90
C LEU A 159 -1.90 -48.54 -9.55
#